data_AF-V4YJJ9-F1
#
_entry.id   AF-V4YJJ9-F1
#
_cell.length_a   1.000
_cell.length_b   1.000
_cell.length_c   1.000
_cell.angle_alpha   90.00
_cell.angle_beta   90.00
_cell.angle_gamma   90.00
#
_symmetry.space_group_name_H-M   'P 1'
#
loop_
_entity.id
_entity.type
_entity.pdbx_description
1 polymer ?
#
loop_
_entity_poly.entity_id
_entity_poly.type
_entity_poly.pdbx_seq_one_letter_code
_entity_poly.pdbx_strand_id
1 'polypeptide(L)'
;MHSIEKTQWFEQWAVTPHMLVLERARVATSGAGMDIPDNAVLVDGMYRYDVNLEIQRVTLSHSPYTAQATLCIEQRCKPLSDWLPGLPAIAAVELAACTAKP
;
A
#
# COMPACT_ATOMS: atom_id res chain seq x y z
N MET A 1 3.85 7.03 -28.68
CA MET A 1 4.49 6.68 -27.40
C MET A 1 3.39 6.36 -26.40
N HIS A 2 3.36 5.15 -25.84
CA HIS A 2 2.51 4.81 -24.70
C HIS A 2 3.47 4.41 -23.59
N SER A 3 3.68 5.30 -22.62
CA SER A 3 4.50 5.03 -21.44
C SER A 3 3.55 4.87 -20.27
N ILE A 4 3.47 3.67 -19.70
CA ILE A 4 2.78 3.44 -18.43
C ILE A 4 3.84 3.71 -17.36
N GLU A 5 3.78 4.90 -16.76
CA GLU A 5 4.74 5.33 -15.75
C GLU A 5 4.62 4.42 -14.52
N LYS A 6 5.70 3.67 -14.23
CA LYS A 6 5.77 2.80 -13.07
C LYS A 6 6.07 3.64 -11.83
N THR A 7 5.04 4.15 -11.20
CA THR A 7 5.16 4.94 -9.99
C THR A 7 5.20 4.02 -8.77
N GLN A 8 6.25 4.14 -7.95
CA GLN A 8 6.32 3.41 -6.69
C GLN A 8 5.50 4.13 -5.62
N TRP A 9 4.68 3.35 -4.92
CA TRP A 9 3.80 3.81 -3.85
C TRP A 9 4.19 3.17 -2.52
N PHE A 10 4.13 3.98 -1.47
CA PHE A 10 4.34 3.55 -0.10
C PHE A 10 3.24 4.09 0.79
N GLU A 11 2.71 3.23 1.64
CA GLU A 11 1.66 3.58 2.58
C GLU A 11 2.06 3.14 3.98
N GLN A 12 1.81 3.99 4.96
CA GLN A 12 2.04 3.72 6.38
C GLN A 12 0.69 3.54 7.06
N TRP A 13 0.45 2.33 7.52
CA TRP A 13 -0.81 1.91 8.13
C TRP A 13 -0.62 1.67 9.63
N ALA A 14 -1.52 2.21 10.44
CA ALA A 14 -1.70 1.84 11.83
C ALA A 14 -2.90 0.89 11.96
N VAL A 15 -2.78 -0.11 12.84
CA VAL A 15 -3.85 -1.07 13.11
C VAL A 15 -4.49 -0.72 14.45
N THR A 16 -5.80 -0.49 14.44
CA THR A 16 -6.62 -0.34 15.65
C THR A 16 -7.44 -1.63 15.87
N PRO A 17 -8.14 -1.81 17.00
CA PRO A 17 -8.89 -3.04 17.25
C PRO A 17 -9.94 -3.42 16.18
N HIS A 18 -10.42 -2.45 15.40
CA HIS A 18 -11.48 -2.67 14.41
C HIS A 18 -11.21 -2.07 13.03
N MET A 19 -10.20 -1.21 12.90
CA MET A 19 -9.95 -0.42 11.69
C MET A 19 -8.46 -0.39 11.34
N LEU A 20 -8.18 -0.21 10.05
CA LEU A 20 -6.88 0.19 9.52
C LEU A 20 -6.91 1.71 9.29
N VAL A 21 -5.87 2.40 9.76
CA VAL A 21 -5.73 3.84 9.60
C VAL A 21 -4.55 4.12 8.67
N LEU A 22 -4.81 4.69 7.50
CA LEU A 22 -3.76 5.20 6.61
C LEU A 22 -3.32 6.56 7.13
N GLU A 23 -2.18 6.57 7.82
CA GLU A 23 -1.65 7.80 8.41
C GLU A 23 -0.95 8.64 7.34
N ARG A 24 -0.14 7.98 6.49
CA ARG A 24 0.74 8.65 5.53
C ARG A 24 0.92 7.85 4.26
N ALA A 25 1.00 8.56 3.14
CA ALA A 25 1.41 7.99 1.85
C ALA A 25 2.63 8.71 1.29
N ARG A 26 3.38 8.01 0.43
CA ARG A 26 4.52 8.56 -0.32
C ARG A 26 4.50 8.07 -1.75
N VAL A 27 4.78 8.98 -2.68
CA VAL A 27 4.77 8.71 -4.11
C VAL A 27 5.96 9.38 -4.80
N ALA A 28 6.64 8.65 -5.70
CA ALA A 28 7.84 9.16 -6.38
C ALA A 28 7.55 10.27 -7.43
N THR A 29 6.37 10.25 -8.05
CA THR A 29 6.00 11.15 -9.15
C THR A 29 4.49 11.17 -9.32
N SER A 30 3.93 12.23 -9.91
CA SER A 30 2.53 12.25 -10.34
C SER A 30 2.37 11.32 -11.55
N GLY A 31 2.22 10.02 -11.29
CA GLY A 31 1.88 9.07 -12.33
C GLY A 31 0.53 9.42 -12.96
N ALA A 32 0.29 8.93 -14.17
CA ALA A 32 -0.98 9.15 -14.87
C ALA A 32 -2.18 8.77 -13.97
N GLY A 33 -3.05 9.76 -13.69
CA GLY A 33 -4.29 9.57 -12.93
C GLY A 33 -4.24 9.94 -11.45
N MET A 34 -3.16 10.56 -10.94
CA MET A 34 -3.12 11.04 -9.56
C MET A 34 -2.59 12.45 -9.44
N ASP A 35 -3.44 13.33 -8.88
CA ASP A 35 -3.02 14.65 -8.43
C ASP A 35 -2.31 14.50 -7.08
N ILE A 36 -1.13 15.12 -6.97
CA ILE A 36 -0.43 15.22 -5.70
C ILE A 36 -1.23 16.20 -4.82
N PRO A 37 -1.59 15.82 -3.59
CA PRO A 37 -2.32 16.70 -2.69
C PRO A 37 -1.58 18.00 -2.41
N ASP A 38 -2.29 19.12 -2.23
CA ASP A 38 -1.70 20.44 -1.94
C ASP A 38 -0.85 20.44 -0.66
N ASN A 39 -1.12 19.54 0.29
CA ASN A 39 -0.36 19.39 1.53
C ASN A 39 0.87 18.47 1.39
N ALA A 40 1.19 17.98 0.19
CA ALA A 40 2.34 17.11 -0.02
C ALA A 40 3.66 17.89 -0.01
N VAL A 41 4.65 17.32 0.66
CA VAL A 41 6.01 17.86 0.73
C VAL A 41 6.96 16.91 0.02
N LEU A 42 7.80 17.45 -0.87
CA LEU A 42 8.84 16.68 -1.53
C LEU A 42 10.01 16.46 -0.55
N VAL A 43 10.27 15.20 -0.20
CA VAL A 43 11.36 14.80 0.71
C VAL A 43 12.09 13.61 0.08
N ASP A 44 13.42 13.74 -0.07
CA ASP A 44 14.28 12.71 -0.66
C ASP A 44 13.84 12.23 -2.05
N GLY A 45 13.15 13.09 -2.82
CA GLY A 45 12.64 12.78 -4.15
C GLY A 45 11.26 12.10 -4.18
N MET A 46 10.61 11.90 -3.04
CA MET A 46 9.22 11.41 -2.97
C MET A 46 8.32 12.47 -2.34
N TYR A 47 7.13 12.67 -2.92
CA TYR A 47 6.08 13.46 -2.29
C TYR A 47 5.50 12.68 -1.12
N ARG A 48 5.45 13.32 0.04
CA ARG A 48 4.92 12.76 1.30
C ARG A 48 3.74 13.60 1.76
N TYR A 49 2.64 12.97 2.10
CA TYR A 49 1.46 13.64 2.64
C TYR A 49 0.75 12.75 3.66
N ASP A 50 0.13 13.38 4.66
CA ASP A 50 -0.71 12.70 5.64
C ASP A 50 -2.13 12.54 5.07
N VAL A 51 -2.78 11.41 5.36
CA VAL A 51 -4.08 11.03 4.76
C VAL A 51 -5.20 10.97 5.81
N ASN A 52 -4.93 10.41 7.00
CA ASN A 52 -5.92 10.20 8.07
C ASN A 52 -7.22 9.52 7.58
N LEU A 53 -7.09 8.42 6.84
CA LEU A 53 -8.21 7.63 6.32
C LEU A 53 -8.38 6.36 7.14
N GLU A 54 -9.60 6.12 7.65
CA GLU A 54 -9.94 4.89 8.38
C GLU A 54 -10.81 3.95 7.53
N ILE A 55 -10.38 2.70 7.38
CA ILE A 55 -11.11 1.67 6.63
C ILE A 55 -11.09 0.32 7.36
N GLN A 56 -12.08 -0.52 7.10
CA GLN A 56 -12.14 -1.86 7.70
C GLN A 56 -11.22 -2.87 7.01
N ARG A 57 -11.02 -2.71 5.70
CA ARG A 57 -10.28 -3.65 4.85
C ARG A 57 -9.56 -2.88 3.74
N VAL A 58 -8.37 -3.34 3.38
CA VAL A 58 -7.63 -2.90 2.18
C VAL A 58 -7.39 -4.09 1.27
N THR A 59 -7.52 -3.89 -0.04
CA THR A 59 -7.35 -4.95 -1.03
C THR A 59 -6.07 -4.73 -1.83
N LEU A 60 -5.17 -5.71 -1.80
CA LEU A 60 -3.94 -5.74 -2.57
C LEU A 60 -4.11 -6.67 -3.77
N SER A 61 -3.86 -6.15 -4.97
CA SER A 61 -3.82 -6.96 -6.19
C SER A 61 -2.50 -7.73 -6.28
N HIS A 62 -2.58 -9.02 -6.58
CA HIS A 62 -1.43 -9.88 -6.86
C HIS A 62 -1.52 -10.43 -8.27
N SER A 63 -0.50 -10.18 -9.09
CA SER A 63 -0.39 -10.70 -10.46
C SER A 63 1.08 -10.74 -10.91
N PRO A 64 1.44 -11.55 -11.91
CA PRO A 64 2.78 -11.54 -12.50
C PRO A 64 3.02 -10.36 -13.46
N TYR A 65 2.01 -9.54 -13.75
CA TYR A 65 2.08 -8.48 -14.75
C TYR A 65 2.69 -7.17 -14.23
N THR A 66 2.73 -7.00 -12.92
CA THR A 66 3.28 -5.82 -12.23
C THR A 66 4.28 -6.26 -11.17
N ALA A 67 5.06 -5.31 -10.63
CA ALA A 67 5.81 -5.57 -9.41
C ALA A 67 4.86 -6.03 -8.30
N GLN A 68 5.28 -7.00 -7.51
CA GLN A 68 4.47 -7.51 -6.40
C GLN A 68 4.46 -6.50 -5.25
N ALA A 69 3.34 -6.45 -4.52
CA ALA A 69 3.26 -5.71 -3.27
C ALA A 69 4.26 -6.28 -2.25
N THR A 70 5.00 -5.40 -1.58
CA THR A 70 5.84 -5.75 -0.44
C THR A 70 5.11 -5.36 0.83
N LEU A 71 4.85 -6.32 1.71
CA LEU A 71 4.22 -6.08 3.00
C LEU A 71 5.29 -6.05 4.09
N CYS A 72 5.35 -4.93 4.81
CA CYS A 72 6.19 -4.73 5.97
C CYS A 72 5.35 -4.80 7.24
N ILE A 73 5.63 -5.77 8.10
CA ILE A 73 5.04 -5.85 9.45
C ILE A 73 6.16 -5.59 10.45
N GLU A 74 6.01 -4.53 11.23
CA GLU A 74 7.06 -3.97 12.08
C GLU A 74 8.29 -3.59 11.24
N GLN A 75 9.31 -4.46 11.20
CA GLN A 75 10.53 -4.29 10.40
C GLN A 75 10.80 -5.46 9.45
N ARG A 76 9.87 -6.43 9.36
CA ARG A 76 9.99 -7.56 8.45
C ARG A 76 9.23 -7.23 7.17
N CYS A 77 9.98 -6.91 6.12
CA CYS A 77 9.44 -6.67 4.79
C CYS A 77 9.65 -7.89 3.90
N LYS A 78 8.57 -8.40 3.31
CA LYS A 78 8.63 -9.50 2.33
C LYS A 78 7.58 -9.30 1.23
N PRO A 79 7.80 -9.86 0.02
CA PRO A 79 6.76 -9.96 -0.99
C PRO A 79 5.49 -10.60 -0.43
N LEU A 80 4.32 -10.21 -0.95
CA LEU A 80 3.04 -10.73 -0.48
C LEU A 80 2.94 -12.27 -0.57
N SER A 81 3.54 -12.87 -1.61
CA SER A 81 3.60 -14.33 -1.80
C SER A 81 4.35 -15.06 -0.68
N ASP A 82 5.32 -14.41 -0.05
CA ASP A 82 6.14 -15.03 1.01
C ASP A 82 5.39 -15.10 2.33
N TRP A 83 4.44 -14.18 2.55
CA TRP A 83 3.54 -14.20 3.69
C TRP A 83 2.38 -15.19 3.49
N LEU A 84 2.01 -15.49 2.24
CA LEU A 84 0.87 -16.33 1.88
C LEU A 84 1.31 -17.48 0.97
N PRO A 85 1.92 -18.55 1.54
CA PRO A 85 2.31 -19.72 0.76
C PRO A 85 1.10 -20.32 0.02
N GLY A 86 1.24 -20.55 -1.28
CA GLY A 86 0.16 -21.09 -2.12
C GLY A 86 -0.79 -20.03 -2.70
N LEU A 87 -0.47 -18.73 -2.58
CA LEU A 87 -1.22 -17.67 -3.25
C LEU A 87 -1.28 -17.93 -4.77
N PRO A 88 -2.46 -17.94 -5.40
CA PRO A 88 -2.58 -18.12 -6.85
C PRO A 88 -1.88 -16.99 -7.61
N ALA A 89 -1.42 -17.28 -8.84
CA ALA A 89 -0.70 -16.31 -9.66
C ALA A 89 -1.48 -15.00 -9.89
N ILE A 90 -2.81 -15.05 -9.92
CA ILE A 90 -3.67 -13.86 -9.99
C ILE A 90 -4.68 -13.94 -8.85
N ALA A 91 -4.65 -12.97 -7.95
CA ALA A 91 -5.54 -12.92 -6.78
C ALA A 91 -5.75 -11.49 -6.27
N ALA A 92 -6.85 -11.27 -5.57
CA ALA A 92 -7.07 -10.12 -4.72
C ALA A 92 -6.93 -10.56 -3.26
N VAL A 93 -6.03 -9.92 -2.51
CA VAL A 93 -5.77 -10.23 -1.10
C VAL A 93 -6.34 -9.11 -0.25
N GLU A 94 -7.29 -9.44 0.62
CA GLU A 94 -7.82 -8.48 1.58
C GLU A 94 -7.06 -8.56 2.90
N LEU A 95 -6.64 -7.41 3.41
CA LEU A 95 -6.07 -7.24 4.74
C LEU A 95 -7.08 -6.51 5.62
N ALA A 96 -7.23 -6.97 6.86
CA ALA A 96 -8.09 -6.36 7.87
C ALA A 96 -7.40 -6.42 9.23
N ALA A 97 -7.80 -5.54 10.15
CA ALA A 97 -7.38 -5.65 11.54
C ALA A 97 -7.86 -6.99 12.13
N CYS A 98 -6.97 -7.71 12.81
CA CYS A 98 -7.39 -8.91 13.54
C CYS A 98 -8.34 -8.47 14.66
N THR A 99 -9.55 -9.04 14.69
CA THR A 99 -10.36 -8.94 15.90
C THR A 99 -9.66 -9.74 16.98
N ALA A 100 -9.27 -9.08 18.08
CA ALA A 100 -8.82 -9.80 19.26
C ALA A 100 -9.93 -10.79 19.63
N LYS A 101 -9.61 -12.08 19.61
CA LYS A 101 -10.55 -13.11 20.06
C LYS A 101 -10.87 -12.82 21.54
N PRO A 102 -12.15 -12.75 21.94
CA PRO A 102 -12.50 -12.61 23.35
C PRO A 102 -12.03 -13.82 24.16
#